data_AF-A0A7C7WCU1-F1
#
_entry.id   AF-A0A7C7WCU1-F1
#
_cell.length_a   1.000
_cell.length_b   1.000
_cell.length_c   1.000
_cell.angle_alpha   90.00
_cell.angle_beta   90.00
_cell.angle_gamma   90.00
#
_symmetry.space_group_name_H-M   'P 1'
#
loop_
_entity.id
_entity.type
_entity.pdbx_description
1 polymer ?
#
loop_
_entity_poly.entity_id
_entity_poly.type
_entity_poly.pdbx_seq_one_letter_code
_entity_poly.pdbx_strand_id
1 'polypeptide(L)'
;MIRFRRLLTPVLAVFLLAGCMSSGEPVSWEDQADESGEGLVEREFTAACMEANDDLSVVKSRTFCACVLDGVQAVVTFEEFTELDDFIDKHRDDVTAAMLGEHFGWFVEATEACAT
;
A
#
# COMPACT_ATOMS: atom_id res chain seq x y z
N MET A 1 -26.63 35.95 -50.12
CA MET A 1 -27.61 35.66 -49.03
C MET A 1 -27.15 34.38 -48.31
N ILE A 2 -26.29 34.54 -47.28
CA ILE A 2 -26.51 34.15 -45.86
C ILE A 2 -26.81 32.64 -45.70
N ARG A 3 -25.76 31.81 -45.57
CA ARG A 3 -25.13 31.28 -44.32
C ARG A 3 -25.94 30.17 -43.63
N PHE A 4 -25.66 28.92 -44.00
CA PHE A 4 -25.99 27.77 -43.15
C PHE A 4 -24.87 27.52 -42.14
N ARG A 5 -25.27 27.76 -40.90
CA ARG A 5 -24.54 27.68 -39.64
C ARG A 5 -24.40 26.21 -39.26
N ARG A 6 -23.19 25.64 -39.38
CA ARG A 6 -22.82 24.44 -38.60
C ARG A 6 -21.56 24.78 -37.83
N LEU A 7 -21.75 24.85 -36.53
CA LEU A 7 -20.79 25.22 -35.51
C LEU A 7 -19.61 24.25 -35.59
N LEU A 8 -18.40 24.81 -35.76
CA LEU A 8 -17.16 24.13 -35.44
C LEU A 8 -17.18 23.84 -33.94
N THR A 9 -17.34 22.58 -33.57
CA THR A 9 -17.07 22.09 -32.22
C THR A 9 -15.56 22.08 -32.04
N PRO A 10 -14.95 22.88 -31.14
CA PRO A 10 -13.58 22.61 -30.75
C PRO A 10 -13.60 21.35 -29.89
N VAL A 11 -13.02 20.27 -30.41
CA VAL A 11 -12.69 19.08 -29.63
C VAL A 11 -11.66 19.52 -28.59
N LEU A 12 -12.13 19.80 -27.39
CA LEU A 12 -11.29 20.01 -26.21
C LEU A 12 -10.68 18.65 -25.88
N ALA A 13 -9.52 18.36 -26.49
CA ALA A 13 -8.68 17.24 -26.09
C ALA A 13 -8.15 17.54 -24.70
N VAL A 14 -8.89 17.10 -23.68
CA VAL A 14 -8.41 17.03 -22.31
C VAL A 14 -7.25 16.05 -22.33
N PHE A 15 -6.07 16.57 -22.00
CA PHE A 15 -4.83 15.83 -21.86
C PHE A 15 -5.03 14.65 -20.90
N LEU A 16 -5.00 13.43 -21.43
CA LEU A 16 -4.71 12.24 -20.65
C LEU A 16 -3.22 12.28 -20.32
N LEU A 17 -2.86 13.02 -19.27
CA LEU A 17 -1.65 12.73 -18.51
C LEU A 17 -1.95 11.47 -17.69
N ALA A 18 -2.05 10.33 -18.35
CA ALA A 18 -1.72 9.07 -17.71
C ALA A 18 -0.20 9.16 -17.49
N GLY A 19 0.18 9.70 -16.34
CA GLY A 19 1.58 9.81 -15.95
C GLY A 19 2.20 8.43 -16.08
N CYS A 20 3.31 8.35 -16.83
CA CYS A 20 4.23 7.24 -16.65
C CYS A 20 4.58 7.22 -15.17
N MET A 21 4.07 6.22 -14.44
CA MET A 21 4.42 5.98 -13.05
C MET A 21 5.94 6.01 -12.97
N SER A 22 6.49 6.92 -12.17
CA SER A 22 7.91 6.93 -11.89
C SER A 22 8.25 5.56 -11.28
N SER A 23 9.05 4.74 -11.97
CA SER A 23 9.46 3.40 -11.53
C SER A 23 10.50 3.45 -10.40
N GLY A 24 10.38 4.45 -9.51
CA GLY A 24 11.24 4.64 -8.36
C GLY A 24 10.68 3.94 -7.14
N GLU A 25 11.52 3.82 -6.11
CA GLU A 25 11.09 3.42 -4.77
C GLU A 25 9.91 4.31 -4.32
N PRO A 26 8.80 3.74 -3.82
CA PRO A 26 7.73 4.50 -3.20
C PRO A 26 8.26 5.41 -2.08
N VAL A 27 7.76 6.64 -2.01
CA VAL A 27 8.09 7.61 -0.95
C VAL A 27 6.85 8.02 -0.13
N SER A 28 5.70 7.41 -0.43
CA SER A 28 4.41 7.61 0.24
C SER A 28 3.53 6.38 0.07
N TRP A 29 2.47 6.28 0.88
CA TRP A 29 1.53 5.17 0.85
C TRP A 29 0.81 5.06 -0.49
N GLU A 30 0.39 6.20 -1.06
CA GLU A 30 -0.41 6.27 -2.30
C GLU A 30 0.43 6.16 -3.57
N ASP A 31 1.77 6.04 -3.44
CA ASP A 31 2.63 5.92 -4.60
C ASP A 31 2.31 4.65 -5.38
N GLN A 32 2.25 4.83 -6.69
CA GLN A 32 1.97 3.75 -7.63
C GLN A 32 0.61 3.07 -7.37
N ALA A 33 -0.39 3.88 -6.99
CA ALA A 33 -1.77 3.46 -6.83
C ALA A 33 -2.33 2.75 -8.06
N ASP A 34 -3.08 1.68 -7.83
CA ASP A 34 -3.77 0.94 -8.89
C ASP A 34 -5.12 1.58 -9.26
N GLU A 35 -5.94 0.87 -10.04
CA GLU A 35 -7.27 1.36 -10.45
C GLU A 35 -8.24 1.57 -9.27
N SER A 36 -7.99 0.95 -8.12
CA SER A 36 -8.79 1.10 -6.90
C SER A 36 -8.33 2.28 -6.02
N GLY A 37 -7.14 2.82 -6.29
CA GLY A 37 -6.52 3.89 -5.50
C GLY A 37 -5.61 3.37 -4.38
N GLU A 38 -5.50 2.06 -4.20
CA GLU A 38 -4.58 1.43 -3.25
C GLU A 38 -3.14 1.50 -3.79
N GLY A 39 -2.21 2.03 -3.01
CA GLY A 39 -0.80 2.20 -3.36
C GLY A 39 -0.03 0.89 -3.45
N LEU A 40 1.17 0.93 -4.05
CA LEU A 40 1.97 -0.29 -4.22
C LEU A 40 2.38 -0.92 -2.89
N VAL A 41 2.81 -0.10 -1.93
CA VAL A 41 3.25 -0.59 -0.61
C VAL A 41 2.11 -1.27 0.14
N GLU A 42 0.90 -0.72 0.08
CA GLU A 42 -0.30 -1.29 0.71
C GLU A 42 -0.64 -2.67 0.14
N ARG A 43 -0.58 -2.79 -1.20
CA ARG A 43 -0.84 -4.05 -1.91
C ARG A 43 0.22 -5.10 -1.61
N GLU A 44 1.50 -4.75 -1.67
CA GLU A 44 2.60 -5.67 -1.41
C GLU A 44 2.65 -6.10 0.06
N PHE A 45 2.41 -5.18 1.00
CA PHE A 45 2.26 -5.52 2.42
C PHE A 45 1.14 -6.55 2.62
N THR A 46 -0.04 -6.29 2.05
CA THR A 46 -1.18 -7.21 2.18
C THR A 46 -0.86 -8.57 1.55
N ALA A 47 -0.21 -8.60 0.40
CA ALA A 47 0.20 -9.83 -0.27
C ALA A 47 1.20 -10.63 0.56
N ALA A 48 2.27 -9.99 1.05
CA ALA A 48 3.30 -10.64 1.88
C ALA A 48 2.73 -11.13 3.21
N CYS A 49 1.88 -10.33 3.85
CA CYS A 49 1.17 -10.75 5.08
C CYS A 49 0.27 -11.97 4.82
N MET A 50 -0.46 -11.99 3.70
CA MET A 50 -1.30 -13.14 3.34
C MET A 50 -0.48 -14.39 3.04
N GLU A 51 0.69 -14.25 2.39
CA GLU A 51 1.64 -15.34 2.15
C GLU A 51 2.20 -15.88 3.46
N ALA A 52 2.48 -15.01 4.43
CA ALA A 52 2.95 -15.41 5.76
C ALA A 52 1.87 -16.08 6.63
N ASN A 53 0.59 -15.97 6.26
CA ASN A 53 -0.56 -16.53 6.96
C ASN A 53 -1.38 -17.45 6.03
N ASP A 54 -0.67 -18.28 5.24
CA ASP A 54 -1.26 -19.18 4.24
C ASP A 54 -2.06 -20.36 4.85
N ASP A 55 -1.93 -20.57 6.16
CA ASP A 55 -2.70 -21.51 6.96
C ASP A 55 -4.15 -21.03 7.19
N LEU A 56 -4.39 -19.72 7.08
CA LEU A 56 -5.72 -19.13 7.12
C LEU A 56 -6.40 -19.22 5.75
N SER A 57 -7.73 -19.30 5.75
CA SER A 57 -8.49 -19.12 4.51
C SER A 57 -8.24 -17.72 3.93
N VAL A 58 -8.21 -17.58 2.60
CA VAL A 58 -8.01 -16.30 1.88
C VAL A 58 -8.82 -15.13 2.44
N VAL A 59 -10.08 -15.37 2.82
CA VAL A 59 -10.94 -14.32 3.39
C VAL A 59 -10.43 -13.88 4.76
N LYS A 60 -10.05 -14.83 5.62
CA LYS A 60 -9.51 -14.54 6.96
C LYS A 60 -8.14 -13.87 6.89
N SER A 61 -7.21 -14.38 6.07
CA SER A 61 -5.89 -13.76 5.92
C SER A 61 -6.02 -12.33 5.38
N ARG A 62 -6.86 -12.10 4.36
CA ARG A 62 -7.13 -10.74 3.87
C ARG A 62 -7.70 -9.82 4.95
N THR A 63 -8.70 -10.26 5.72
CA THR A 63 -9.29 -9.45 6.79
C THR A 63 -8.27 -9.14 7.88
N PHE A 64 -7.47 -10.12 8.27
CA PHE A 64 -6.40 -9.95 9.24
C PHE A 64 -5.35 -8.94 8.75
N CYS A 65 -4.80 -9.14 7.55
CA CYS A 65 -3.76 -8.29 7.00
C CYS A 65 -4.22 -6.84 6.76
N ALA A 66 -5.46 -6.64 6.31
CA ALA A 66 -6.04 -5.30 6.20
C ALA A 66 -6.15 -4.61 7.57
N CYS A 67 -6.60 -5.35 8.61
CA CYS A 67 -6.64 -4.81 9.97
C CYS A 67 -5.25 -4.40 10.47
N VAL A 68 -4.22 -5.22 10.22
CA VAL A 68 -2.85 -4.90 10.62
C VAL A 68 -2.36 -3.65 9.89
N LEU A 69 -2.54 -3.58 8.57
CA LEU A 69 -2.14 -2.41 7.78
C LEU A 69 -2.81 -1.12 8.27
N ASP A 70 -4.14 -1.16 8.51
CA ASP A 70 -4.89 -0.03 9.08
C ASP A 70 -4.31 0.39 10.43
N GLY A 71 -3.97 -0.57 11.30
CA GLY A 71 -3.37 -0.32 12.61
C GLY A 71 -1.99 0.33 12.51
N VAL A 72 -1.17 -0.10 11.55
CA VAL A 72 0.16 0.45 11.27
C VAL A 72 0.04 1.89 10.76
N GLN A 73 -0.75 2.12 9.71
CA GLN A 73 -0.93 3.46 9.12
C GLN A 73 -1.51 4.49 10.11
N ALA A 74 -2.25 4.03 11.12
CA ALA A 74 -2.80 4.90 12.15
C ALA A 74 -1.74 5.45 13.13
N VAL A 75 -0.57 4.82 13.25
CA VAL A 75 0.40 5.11 14.31
C VAL A 75 1.81 5.45 13.82
N VAL A 76 2.14 5.15 12.57
CA VAL A 76 3.43 5.49 11.97
C VAL A 76 3.30 6.32 10.70
N THR A 77 4.35 7.10 10.43
CA THR A 77 4.60 7.71 9.13
C THR A 77 5.10 6.68 8.11
N PHE A 78 5.06 7.04 6.83
CA PHE A 78 5.65 6.20 5.77
C PHE A 78 7.16 5.96 5.99
N GLU A 79 7.90 6.99 6.43
CA GLU A 79 9.33 6.87 6.73
C GLU A 79 9.60 5.86 7.86
N GLU A 80 8.86 5.94 8.97
CA GLU A 80 8.95 4.95 10.07
C GLU A 80 8.56 3.54 9.63
N PHE A 81 7.60 3.40 8.71
CA PHE A 81 7.28 2.10 8.12
C PHE A 81 8.44 1.55 7.28
N THR A 82 9.12 2.38 6.47
CA THR A 82 10.27 1.92 5.69
C THR A 82 11.43 1.45 6.57
N GLU A 83 11.56 1.94 7.80
CA GLU A 83 12.53 1.42 8.76
C GLU A 83 12.22 -0.03 9.20
N LEU A 84 10.94 -0.43 9.27
CA LEU A 84 10.55 -1.82 9.50
C LEU A 84 10.95 -2.70 8.32
N ASP A 85 10.66 -2.24 7.10
CA ASP A 85 10.99 -2.97 5.87
C ASP A 85 12.51 -3.19 5.76
N ASP A 86 13.30 -2.12 5.92
CA ASP A 86 14.77 -2.18 5.97
C ASP A 86 15.28 -3.14 7.05
N PHE A 87 14.63 -3.16 8.21
CA PHE A 87 15.00 -4.06 9.30
C PHE A 87 14.72 -5.52 8.95
N ILE A 88 13.52 -5.83 8.43
CA ILE A 88 13.15 -7.18 8.02
C ILE A 88 14.08 -7.65 6.90
N ASP A 89 14.39 -6.81 5.91
CA ASP A 89 15.29 -7.17 4.81
C ASP A 89 16.70 -7.48 5.31
N LYS A 90 17.20 -6.68 6.25
CA LYS A 90 18.52 -6.88 6.85
C LYS A 90 18.59 -8.12 7.74
N HIS A 91 17.51 -8.44 8.44
CA HIS A 91 17.42 -9.52 9.42
C HIS A 91 16.56 -10.70 8.94
N ARG A 92 16.35 -10.83 7.63
CA ARG A 92 15.39 -11.79 7.06
C ARG A 92 15.57 -13.22 7.57
N ASP A 93 16.80 -13.65 7.76
CA ASP A 93 17.14 -15.02 8.16
C ASP A 93 17.09 -15.24 9.69
N ASP A 94 17.07 -14.17 10.49
CA ASP A 94 17.19 -14.23 11.95
C ASP A 94 16.19 -13.34 12.72
N VAL A 95 15.24 -12.70 12.02
CA VAL A 95 14.21 -11.86 12.62
C VAL A 95 13.33 -12.69 13.55
N THR A 96 13.04 -12.14 14.73
CA THR A 96 12.19 -12.78 15.74
C THR A 96 11.13 -11.82 16.24
N ALA A 97 10.04 -12.36 16.79
CA ALA A 97 9.00 -11.54 17.42
C ALA A 97 9.55 -10.67 18.57
N ALA A 98 10.57 -11.14 19.29
CA ALA A 98 11.22 -10.35 20.34
C ALA A 98 11.97 -9.14 19.77
N MET A 99 12.71 -9.32 18.66
CA MET A 99 13.39 -8.22 17.97
C MET A 99 12.39 -7.20 17.42
N LEU A 100 11.29 -7.68 16.81
CA LEU A 100 10.22 -6.81 16.35
C LEU A 100 9.54 -6.07 17.50
N GLY A 101 9.30 -6.72 18.64
CA GLY A 101 8.72 -6.07 19.81
C GLY A 101 9.61 -4.99 20.44
N GLU A 102 10.94 -5.14 20.34
CA GLU A 102 11.89 -4.16 20.88
C GLU A 102 11.97 -2.88 20.03
N HIS A 103 11.95 -3.02 18.70
CA HIS A 103 12.18 -1.91 17.76
C HIS A 103 10.89 -1.40 17.09
N PHE A 104 9.90 -2.26 16.93
CA PHE A 104 8.66 -2.03 16.19
C PHE A 104 7.46 -2.52 16.99
N GLY A 105 7.41 -2.17 18.28
CA GLY A 105 6.32 -2.57 19.18
C GLY A 105 4.93 -2.27 18.61
N TRP A 106 4.78 -1.18 17.86
CA TRP A 106 3.56 -0.83 17.13
C TRP A 106 3.10 -1.90 16.13
N PHE A 107 4.02 -2.60 15.48
CA PHE A 107 3.71 -3.67 14.53
C PHE A 107 3.17 -4.91 15.25
N VAL A 108 3.83 -5.27 16.35
CA VAL A 108 3.39 -6.37 17.21
C VAL A 108 2.03 -6.07 17.82
N GLU A 109 1.83 -4.86 18.35
CA GLU A 109 0.55 -4.41 18.92
C GLU A 109 -0.58 -4.45 17.88
N ALA A 110 -0.34 -3.97 16.65
CA ALA A 110 -1.32 -4.06 15.56
C ALA A 110 -1.67 -5.51 15.22
N THR A 111 -0.66 -6.38 15.13
CA THR A 111 -0.83 -7.82 14.87
C THR A 111 -1.67 -8.49 15.96
N GLU A 112 -1.37 -8.23 17.23
CA GLU A 112 -2.10 -8.78 18.38
C GLU A 112 -3.55 -8.26 18.45
N ALA A 113 -3.77 -6.98 18.17
CA ALA A 113 -5.10 -6.39 18.16
C ALA A 113 -6.00 -6.99 17.07
N CYS A 114 -5.42 -7.44 15.96
CA CYS A 114 -6.14 -7.97 14.81
C CYS A 114 -6.36 -9.50 14.85
N ALA A 115 -5.73 -10.22 15.78
CA ALA A 115 -5.75 -11.69 15.87
C ALA A 115 -7.08 -12.28 16.43
N THR A 116 -8.24 -11.74 16.01
CA THR A 116 -9.59 -12.08 16.53
C THR A 116 -10.39 -13.04 15.66
#